data_AF-A0AAV6YKC6-F1
#
_entry.id   AF-A0AAV6YKC6-F1
#
_cell.length_a   1.000
_cell.length_b   1.000
_cell.length_c   1.000
_cell.angle_alpha   90.00
_cell.angle_beta   90.00
_cell.angle_gamma   90.00
#
_symmetry.space_group_name_H-M   'P 1'
#
loop_
_entity.id
_entity.type
_entity.pdbx_description
1 polymer ?
#
loop_
_entity_poly.entity_id
_entity_poly.type
_entity_poly.pdbx_seq_one_letter_code
_entity_poly.pdbx_strand_id
1 'polypeptide(L)'
;MIRLPRSWTCLVDLEGLNMRHLWRPGVKALLRIIEVVEANYPETLGRLLIVRAPRVFPVLWTLVSPFINENSRRKFLIYSGNNYQGPGGVCDYLDKEIIPDFLGGDCMCNIPEGGLVPKSLYQSDDEAETSDHIRLWTETLYHSAFIYKGAPHE
;
A
#
# COMPACT_ATOMS: atom_id res chain seq x y z
N MET A 1 22.52 2.27 23.14
CA MET A 1 21.34 3.08 22.74
C MET A 1 20.84 2.53 21.42
N ILE A 2 19.76 1.73 21.42
CA ILE A 2 19.22 1.14 20.18
C ILE A 2 18.46 2.25 19.44
N ARG A 3 18.96 2.65 18.28
CA ARG A 3 18.33 3.67 17.43
C ARG A 3 17.28 2.97 16.57
N LEU A 4 16.01 3.06 16.96
CA LEU A 4 14.94 2.51 16.15
C LEU A 4 14.89 3.22 14.79
N PRO A 5 14.74 2.51 13.67
CA PRO A 5 14.57 3.13 12.36
C PRO A 5 13.34 4.03 12.39
N ARG A 6 13.52 5.28 11.96
CA ARG A 6 12.47 6.31 12.00
C ARG A 6 11.53 6.25 10.80
N SER A 7 11.95 5.56 9.74
CA SER A 7 11.19 5.45 8.50
C SER A 7 11.47 4.13 7.78
N TRP A 8 10.57 3.76 6.89
CA TRP A 8 10.66 2.54 6.07
C TRP A 8 10.71 2.88 4.58
N THR A 9 11.39 2.02 3.81
CA THR A 9 11.36 2.03 2.34
C THR A 9 10.54 0.84 1.87
N CYS A 10 9.67 1.05 0.89
CA CYS A 10 8.91 -0.02 0.26
C CYS A 10 9.21 -0.09 -1.22
N LEU A 11 9.42 -1.31 -1.70
CA LEU A 11 9.60 -1.66 -3.11
C LEU A 11 8.33 -2.36 -3.56
N VAL A 12 7.60 -1.73 -4.47
CA VAL A 12 6.36 -2.24 -5.05
C VAL A 12 6.62 -2.61 -6.49
N ASP A 13 6.54 -3.90 -6.78
CA ASP A 13 6.58 -4.40 -8.13
C ASP A 13 5.17 -4.47 -8.73
N LEU A 14 4.97 -3.84 -9.88
CA LEU A 14 3.68 -3.76 -10.57
C LEU A 14 3.64 -4.57 -11.88
N GLU A 15 4.60 -5.47 -12.10
CA GLU A 15 4.50 -6.41 -13.21
C GLU A 15 3.15 -7.17 -13.15
N GLY A 16 2.50 -7.32 -14.30
CA GLY A 16 1.21 -8.00 -14.42
C GLY A 16 -0.02 -7.16 -14.06
N LEU A 17 0.14 -5.96 -13.49
CA LEU A 17 -0.98 -5.05 -13.22
C LEU A 17 -1.75 -4.74 -14.53
N ASN A 18 -3.06 -4.93 -14.49
CA ASN A 18 -3.97 -4.80 -15.62
C ASN A 18 -5.38 -4.39 -15.15
N MET A 19 -6.30 -4.16 -16.09
CA MET A 19 -7.66 -3.65 -15.82
C MET A 19 -8.48 -4.50 -14.84
N ARG A 20 -8.23 -5.82 -14.71
CA ARG A 20 -8.95 -6.67 -13.75
C ARG A 20 -8.71 -6.24 -12.30
N HIS A 21 -7.55 -5.64 -12.02
CA HIS A 21 -7.20 -5.14 -10.70
C HIS A 21 -7.90 -3.81 -10.35
N LEU A 22 -8.44 -3.10 -11.35
CA LEU A 22 -9.18 -1.85 -11.18
C LEU A 22 -10.67 -2.06 -10.90
N TRP A 23 -11.08 -3.27 -10.53
CA TRP A 23 -12.46 -3.56 -10.14
C TRP A 23 -12.84 -2.79 -8.86
N ARG A 24 -14.08 -2.32 -8.79
CA ARG A 24 -14.51 -1.31 -7.80
C ARG A 24 -14.27 -1.71 -6.34
N PRO A 25 -14.69 -2.90 -5.85
CA PRO A 25 -14.42 -3.28 -4.46
C PRO A 25 -12.93 -3.40 -4.14
N GLY A 26 -12.10 -3.91 -5.06
CA GLY A 26 -10.65 -3.96 -4.87
C GLY A 26 -10.01 -2.58 -4.75
N VAL A 27 -10.39 -1.64 -5.62
CA VAL A 27 -9.94 -0.25 -5.52
C VAL A 27 -10.43 0.39 -4.22
N LYS A 28 -11.68 0.15 -3.80
CA LYS A 28 -12.22 0.67 -2.53
C LYS A 28 -11.42 0.16 -1.32
N ALA A 29 -11.05 -1.12 -1.31
CA ALA A 29 -10.21 -1.69 -0.27
C ALA A 29 -8.81 -1.05 -0.23
N LEU A 30 -8.18 -0.84 -1.41
CA LEU A 30 -6.91 -0.15 -1.51
C LEU A 30 -6.98 1.29 -0.98
N LEU A 31 -8.00 2.05 -1.36
CA LEU A 31 -8.21 3.42 -0.87
C LEU A 31 -8.35 3.43 0.65
N ARG A 32 -9.06 2.46 1.23
CA ARG A 32 -9.21 2.36 2.68
C ARG A 32 -7.88 2.09 3.38
N ILE A 33 -7.04 1.25 2.82
CA ILE A 33 -5.68 1.00 3.35
C ILE A 33 -4.87 2.30 3.34
N ILE A 34 -4.89 3.03 2.21
CA ILE A 34 -4.17 4.30 2.07
C ILE A 34 -4.65 5.31 3.12
N GLU A 35 -5.96 5.49 3.27
CA GLU A 35 -6.54 6.38 4.29
C GLU A 35 -6.08 6.03 5.71
N VAL A 36 -6.12 4.73 6.07
CA VAL A 36 -5.70 4.27 7.41
C VAL A 36 -4.22 4.55 7.64
N VAL A 37 -3.37 4.28 6.64
CA VAL A 37 -1.93 4.52 6.74
C VAL A 37 -1.63 6.01 6.89
N GLU A 38 -2.23 6.84 6.04
CA GLU A 38 -2.01 8.29 6.02
C GLU A 38 -2.53 8.96 7.30
N ALA A 39 -3.64 8.48 7.87
CA ALA A 39 -4.21 9.04 9.10
C ALA A 39 -3.46 8.63 10.37
N ASN A 40 -2.94 7.40 10.44
CA ASN A 40 -2.39 6.84 11.68
C ASN A 40 -0.87 6.74 11.73
N TYR A 41 -0.20 6.73 10.57
CA TYR A 41 1.26 6.58 10.50
C TYR A 41 1.92 7.72 9.68
N PRO A 42 1.60 9.00 9.98
CA PRO A 42 2.17 10.12 9.25
C PRO A 42 3.69 10.14 9.41
N GLU A 43 4.39 10.57 8.35
CA GLU A 43 5.86 10.69 8.32
C GLU A 43 6.67 9.41 8.54
N THR A 44 6.03 8.24 8.58
CA THR A 44 6.76 6.96 8.71
C THR A 44 7.32 6.47 7.38
N LEU A 45 6.69 6.80 6.25
CA LEU A 45 7.21 6.46 4.93
C LEU A 45 8.48 7.28 4.66
N GLY A 46 9.59 6.61 4.37
CA GLY A 46 10.83 7.20 3.90
C GLY A 46 10.86 7.31 2.37
N ARG A 47 10.57 6.21 1.67
CA ARG A 47 10.55 6.14 0.21
C ARG A 47 9.66 5.01 -0.30
N LEU A 48 8.99 5.23 -1.42
CA LEU A 48 8.21 4.19 -2.11
C LEU A 48 8.73 4.06 -3.55
N LEU A 49 9.35 2.93 -3.85
CA LEU A 49 9.92 2.60 -5.15
C LEU A 49 8.92 1.73 -5.92
N ILE A 50 8.28 2.26 -6.96
CA ILE A 50 7.38 1.52 -7.83
C ILE A 50 8.16 1.08 -9.08
N VAL A 51 8.33 -0.22 -9.28
CA VAL A 51 9.04 -0.79 -10.43
C VAL A 51 8.09 -1.50 -11.39
N ARG A 52 8.54 -1.62 -12.65
CA ARG A 52 7.82 -2.30 -13.74
C ARG A 52 6.37 -1.82 -13.93
N ALA A 53 6.11 -0.54 -13.66
CA ALA A 53 4.77 0.05 -13.79
C ALA A 53 4.24 -0.08 -15.23
N PRO A 54 3.12 -0.77 -15.46
CA PRO A 54 2.57 -0.96 -16.81
C PRO A 54 1.74 0.26 -17.27
N ARG A 55 1.34 0.27 -18.54
CA ARG A 55 0.58 1.39 -19.15
C ARG A 55 -0.75 1.71 -18.47
N VAL A 56 -1.31 0.78 -17.69
CA VAL A 56 -2.54 1.02 -16.92
C VAL A 56 -2.27 1.81 -15.63
N PHE A 57 -1.02 1.86 -15.15
CA PHE A 57 -0.66 2.52 -13.89
C PHE A 57 -1.15 3.97 -13.77
N PRO A 58 -1.07 4.84 -14.80
CA PRO A 58 -1.59 6.21 -14.69
C PRO A 58 -3.08 6.29 -14.32
N VAL A 59 -3.88 5.31 -14.75
CA VAL A 59 -5.30 5.20 -14.36
C VAL A 59 -5.41 4.89 -12.87
N LEU A 60 -4.67 3.88 -12.38
CA LEU A 60 -4.62 3.56 -10.96
C LEU A 60 -4.15 4.78 -10.14
N TRP A 61 -3.09 5.43 -10.58
CA TRP A 61 -2.51 6.60 -9.93
C TRP A 61 -3.52 7.76 -9.81
N THR A 62 -4.32 7.98 -10.85
CA THR A 62 -5.38 9.00 -10.83
C THR A 62 -6.44 8.70 -9.76
N LEU A 63 -6.75 7.43 -9.52
CA LEU A 63 -7.70 7.02 -8.48
C LEU A 63 -7.13 7.14 -7.07
N VAL A 64 -5.86 6.79 -6.87
CA VAL A 64 -5.26 6.69 -5.52
C VAL A 64 -4.59 7.98 -5.04
N SER A 65 -3.98 8.75 -5.96
CA SER A 65 -3.16 9.91 -5.58
C SER A 65 -3.89 10.99 -4.78
N PRO A 66 -5.20 11.28 -4.96
CA PRO A 66 -5.90 12.26 -4.14
C PRO A 66 -5.92 11.94 -2.64
N PHE A 67 -5.77 10.66 -2.29
CA PHE A 67 -5.79 10.17 -0.91
C PHE A 67 -4.39 10.15 -0.27
N ILE A 68 -3.35 10.48 -1.04
CA ILE A 68 -1.96 10.50 -0.58
C ILE A 68 -1.56 11.96 -0.38
N ASN A 69 -1.14 12.32 0.83
CA ASN A 69 -0.70 13.68 1.13
C ASN A 69 0.53 14.07 0.28
N GLU A 70 0.73 15.37 0.07
CA GLU A 70 1.77 15.85 -0.84
C GLU A 70 3.19 15.44 -0.40
N ASN A 71 3.46 15.43 0.91
CA ASN A 71 4.77 15.05 1.43
C ASN A 71 5.07 13.56 1.22
N SER A 72 4.10 12.68 1.48
CA SER A 72 4.16 11.25 1.15
C SER A 72 4.37 11.08 -0.35
N ARG A 73 3.61 11.78 -1.19
CA ARG A 73 3.66 11.66 -2.65
C ARG A 73 5.04 12.01 -3.23
N ARG A 74 5.74 13.00 -2.66
CA ARG A 74 7.13 13.36 -3.08
C ARG A 74 8.16 12.26 -2.82
N LYS A 75 7.83 11.28 -1.96
CA LYS A 75 8.70 10.13 -1.64
C LYS A 75 8.54 8.97 -2.64
N PHE A 76 7.64 9.09 -3.62
CA PHE A 76 7.39 8.08 -4.64
C PHE A 76 8.39 8.23 -5.78
N LEU A 77 9.07 7.14 -6.13
CA LEU A 77 9.84 7.02 -7.36
C LEU A 77 9.18 5.95 -8.22
N ILE A 78 8.84 6.30 -9.45
CA ILE A 78 8.01 5.47 -10.32
C ILE A 78 8.77 5.18 -11.60
N TYR A 79 9.01 3.90 -11.86
CA TYR A 79 9.76 3.43 -13.01
C TYR A 79 8.89 2.56 -13.91
N SER A 80 8.99 2.80 -15.21
CA SER A 80 8.39 1.96 -16.25
C SER A 80 9.47 1.09 -16.91
N GLY A 81 9.08 -0.10 -17.36
CA GLY A 81 10.01 -1.06 -17.97
C GLY A 81 11.20 -1.35 -17.06
N ASN A 82 12.42 -1.31 -17.64
CA ASN A 82 13.67 -1.59 -16.93
C ASN A 82 14.41 -0.33 -16.46
N ASN A 83 13.77 0.85 -16.49
CA ASN A 83 14.42 2.12 -16.13
C ASN A 83 14.88 2.16 -14.67
N TYR A 84 14.33 1.28 -13.82
CA TYR A 84 14.70 1.14 -12.42
C TYR A 84 16.10 0.52 -12.21
N GLN A 85 16.72 -0.04 -13.25
CA GLN A 85 18.06 -0.63 -13.19
C GLN A 85 19.18 0.35 -13.58
N GLY A 86 18.81 1.51 -14.14
CA GLY A 86 19.77 2.54 -14.53
C GLY A 86 20.16 3.50 -13.40
N PRO A 87 20.95 4.55 -13.70
CA PRO A 87 21.26 5.62 -12.75
C PRO A 87 19.97 6.29 -12.24
N GLY A 88 19.93 6.59 -10.95
CA GLY A 88 18.75 7.06 -10.23
C GLY A 88 17.73 5.96 -9.97
N GLY A 89 18.08 4.70 -10.18
CA GLY A 89 17.26 3.50 -10.02
C GLY A 89 17.27 2.91 -8.61
N VAL A 90 16.82 1.66 -8.47
CA VAL A 90 16.65 0.99 -7.17
C VAL A 90 17.99 0.81 -6.45
N CYS A 91 19.07 0.48 -7.17
CA CYS A 91 20.40 0.27 -6.61
C CYS A 91 21.03 1.54 -6.01
N ASP A 92 20.51 2.73 -6.33
CA ASP A 92 20.99 3.98 -5.72
C ASP A 92 20.36 4.23 -4.33
N TYR A 93 19.33 3.45 -3.96
CA TYR A 93 18.59 3.60 -2.71
C TYR A 93 18.62 2.36 -1.82
N LEU A 94 18.86 1.18 -2.40
CA LEU A 94 18.89 -0.11 -1.71
C LEU A 94 20.18 -0.84 -2.06
N ASP A 95 20.78 -1.51 -1.06
CA ASP A 95 21.91 -2.40 -1.28
C ASP A 95 21.48 -3.61 -2.10
N LYS A 96 22.34 -4.09 -3.01
CA LYS A 96 22.00 -5.22 -3.90
C LYS A 96 21.62 -6.50 -3.16
N GLU A 97 22.23 -6.73 -2.00
CA GLU A 97 21.98 -7.89 -1.14
C GLU A 97 20.53 -8.00 -0.65
N ILE A 98 19.76 -6.91 -0.66
CA ILE A 98 18.35 -6.89 -0.24
C ILE A 98 17.37 -6.72 -1.41
N ILE A 99 17.87 -6.46 -2.61
CA ILE A 99 17.04 -6.36 -3.81
C ILE A 99 16.76 -7.78 -4.33
N PRO A 100 15.50 -8.14 -4.63
CA PRO A 100 15.20 -9.45 -5.22
C PRO A 100 15.97 -9.71 -6.52
N ASP A 101 16.44 -10.93 -6.70
CA ASP A 101 17.20 -11.38 -7.88
C ASP A 101 16.47 -11.14 -9.22
N PHE A 102 15.14 -11.34 -9.27
CA PHE A 102 14.33 -11.05 -10.46
C PHE A 102 14.23 -9.55 -10.80
N LEU A 103 14.66 -8.67 -9.89
CA LEU A 103 14.83 -7.23 -10.14
C LEU A 103 16.31 -6.83 -10.36
N GLY A 104 17.22 -7.81 -10.45
CA GLY A 104 18.65 -7.57 -10.70
C GLY A 104 19.48 -7.32 -9.44
N GLY A 105 18.97 -7.72 -8.26
CA GLY A 105 19.74 -7.78 -7.02
C GLY A 105 20.34 -9.16 -6.74
N ASP A 106 20.80 -9.36 -5.51
CA ASP A 106 21.45 -10.59 -5.05
C ASP A 106 20.61 -11.35 -4.01
N CYS A 107 19.43 -10.82 -3.64
CA CYS A 107 18.55 -11.46 -2.66
C CYS A 107 17.70 -12.54 -3.31
N MET A 108 17.93 -13.80 -2.94
CA MET A 108 16.99 -14.88 -3.23
C MET A 108 15.75 -14.74 -2.36
N CYS A 109 14.71 -14.12 -2.90
CA CYS A 109 13.45 -13.91 -2.19
C CYS A 109 12.54 -15.13 -2.34
N ASN A 110 12.32 -15.85 -1.23
CA ASN A 110 11.30 -16.90 -1.15
C ASN A 110 9.90 -16.30 -0.87
N ILE A 111 9.48 -15.32 -1.67
CA ILE A 111 8.13 -14.77 -1.59
C ILE A 111 7.24 -15.63 -2.50
N PRO A 112 6.22 -16.31 -1.97
CA PRO A 112 5.31 -17.08 -2.81
C PRO A 112 4.66 -16.16 -3.84
N GLU A 113 4.67 -16.59 -5.10
CA GLU A 113 3.84 -15.92 -6.10
C GLU A 113 2.38 -15.99 -5.68
N GLY A 114 1.66 -14.88 -5.85
CA GLY A 114 0.22 -14.87 -5.71
C GLY A 114 -0.46 -15.71 -6.79
N GLY A 115 -1.79 -15.65 -6.86
CA GLY A 115 -2.53 -16.35 -7.89
C GLY A 115 -4.02 -16.19 -7.73
N LEU A 116 -4.76 -16.92 -8.55
CA LEU A 116 -6.20 -17.02 -8.38
C LEU A 116 -6.50 -17.76 -7.06
N VAL A 117 -7.33 -17.14 -6.23
CA VAL A 117 -7.83 -17.79 -5.01
C VAL A 117 -8.67 -19.00 -5.42
N PRO A 118 -8.40 -20.21 -4.88
CA PRO A 118 -9.22 -21.39 -5.16
C PRO A 118 -10.70 -21.14 -4.85
N LYS A 119 -11.59 -21.52 -5.76
CA LYS A 119 -13.04 -21.32 -5.61
C LYS A 119 -13.62 -21.95 -4.34
N SER A 120 -13.00 -23.02 -3.84
CA SER A 120 -13.39 -23.67 -2.59
C SER A 120 -13.18 -22.80 -1.35
N LEU A 121 -12.42 -21.71 -1.45
CA LEU A 121 -12.21 -20.74 -0.38
C LEU A 121 -13.16 -19.53 -0.47
N TYR A 122 -14.03 -19.48 -1.47
CA TYR A 122 -14.96 -18.37 -1.63
C TYR A 122 -16.08 -18.53 -0.62
N GLN A 123 -16.36 -17.46 0.12
CA GLN A 123 -17.54 -17.36 0.96
C GLN A 123 -18.64 -16.65 0.17
N SER A 124 -19.88 -17.14 0.25
CA SER A 124 -21.03 -16.47 -0.38
C SER A 124 -21.44 -15.23 0.40
N ASP A 125 -22.00 -14.25 -0.28
CA ASP A 125 -22.49 -13.00 0.33
C ASP A 125 -23.50 -13.28 1.47
N ASP A 126 -24.28 -14.37 1.37
CA ASP A 126 -25.25 -14.81 2.40
C ASP A 126 -24.60 -15.21 3.74
N GLU A 127 -23.35 -15.66 3.74
CA GLU A 127 -22.61 -16.01 4.96
C GLU A 127 -21.93 -14.79 5.60
N ALA A 128 -21.67 -13.74 4.79
CA ALA A 128 -21.06 -12.49 5.23
C ALA A 128 -22.05 -11.56 5.96
N GLU A 129 -23.35 -11.67 5.66
CA GLU A 129 -24.41 -10.88 6.31
C GLU A 129 -24.72 -11.30 7.76
N THR A 130 -24.27 -12.48 8.20
CA THR A 130 -24.47 -12.94 9.59
C THR A 130 -23.37 -12.43 10.55
N SER A 131 -22.42 -11.66 10.06
CA SER A 131 -21.41 -11.03 10.92
C SER A 131 -21.57 -9.52 10.90
N ASP A 132 -22.05 -8.98 12.01
CA ASP A 132 -21.97 -7.57 12.38
C ASP A 132 -20.56 -6.95 12.13
N HIS A 133 -19.52 -7.77 11.89
CA HIS A 133 -18.20 -7.33 11.47
C HIS A 133 -18.20 -6.41 10.23
N ILE A 134 -18.75 -6.73 9.06
CA ILE A 134 -18.46 -5.89 7.88
C ILE A 134 -19.02 -4.46 8.03
N ARG A 135 -20.19 -4.31 8.67
CA ARG A 135 -20.76 -2.99 9.00
C ARG A 135 -19.94 -2.22 10.02
N LEU A 136 -19.41 -2.88 11.06
CA LEU A 136 -18.53 -2.27 12.07
C LEU A 136 -17.23 -1.72 11.46
N TRP A 137 -16.67 -2.36 10.44
CA TRP A 137 -15.39 -1.94 9.84
C TRP A 137 -15.56 -0.76 8.89
N THR A 138 -16.75 -0.60 8.31
CA THR A 138 -17.07 0.55 7.46
C THR A 138 -17.52 1.78 8.23
N GLU A 139 -18.12 1.65 9.42
CA GLU A 139 -18.72 2.80 10.10
C GLU A 139 -17.92 3.37 11.28
N THR A 140 -17.27 2.60 12.17
CA THR A 140 -16.61 3.23 13.34
C THR A 140 -15.55 2.34 14.01
N LEU A 141 -14.27 2.60 13.75
CA LEU A 141 -13.19 2.21 14.68
C LEU A 141 -12.63 3.40 15.47
N TYR A 142 -13.02 4.63 15.13
CA TYR A 142 -12.66 5.83 15.86
C TYR A 142 -13.91 6.66 16.11
N HIS A 143 -14.26 6.84 17.38
CA HIS A 143 -15.18 7.89 17.79
C HIS A 143 -14.34 9.13 18.11
N SER A 144 -14.51 10.21 17.35
CA SER A 144 -13.95 11.51 17.69
C SER A 144 -14.70 12.09 18.88
N ALA A 145 -14.03 12.22 20.03
CA ALA A 145 -14.54 12.93 21.19
C ALA A 145 -13.91 14.33 21.26
N PHE A 146 -14.74 15.36 21.40
CA PHE A 146 -14.28 16.73 21.64
C PHE A 146 -14.28 17.00 23.15
N ILE A 147 -13.09 17.14 23.74
CA ILE A 147 -12.94 17.54 25.14
C ILE A 147 -12.76 19.06 25.17
N TYR A 148 -13.80 19.77 25.59
CA TYR A 148 -13.70 21.19 25.93
C TYR A 148 -13.22 21.32 27.36
N LYS A 149 -12.20 22.17 27.57
CA LYS A 149 -11.59 22.40 28.88
C LYS A 149 -12.61 23.08 29.80
N GLY A 150 -13.28 22.32 30.67
CA GLY A 150 -14.16 22.87 31.72
C GLY A 150 -15.47 22.14 32.03
N ALA A 151 -15.79 20.99 31.42
CA ALA A 151 -17.00 20.26 31.80
C ALA A 151 -16.78 19.45 33.11
N PRO A 152 -17.62 19.62 34.15
CA PRO A 152 -17.55 18.81 35.36
C PRO A 152 -18.11 17.41 35.07
N HIS A 153 -17.42 16.38 35.55
CA HIS A 153 -17.90 15.00 35.54
C HIS A 153 -18.87 14.78 36.71
N GLU A 154 -20.09 14.32 36.42
CA GLU A 154 -20.90 13.49 37.33
C GLU A 154 -20.90 12.04 36.85
#